data_AF-A0A8H6LVD1-F1
#
_entry.id   AF-A0A8H6LVD1-F1
#
_cell.length_a   1.000
_cell.length_b   1.000
_cell.length_c   1.000
_cell.angle_alpha   90.00
_cell.angle_beta   90.00
_cell.angle_gamma   90.00
#
_symmetry.space_group_name_H-M   'P 1'
#
loop_
_entity.id
_entity.type
_entity.pdbx_description
1 polymer ?
#
loop_
_entity_poly.entity_id
_entity_poly.type
_entity_poly.pdbx_seq_one_letter_code
_entity_poly.pdbx_strand_id
1 'polypeptide(L)'
;MIPPPTRDPVIYVGYKIPLAQFKDMMDEIPSYKALRESEFDGIPDEFVPSVYAEWRRELSPTLRARAPEILRYWADDSRSGPCSDVMFLMRYTKYKGEEQYRNPEHPDAFKFRVEKDSDVKGRDAFMRFFKSQGVTSVTAVDFTYGFYPGKHPKDRIPY
;
A
#
# COMPACT_ATOMS: atom_id res chain seq x y z
N MET A 1 0.79 35.09 -12.02
CA MET A 1 0.47 34.08 -10.99
C MET A 1 -0.01 32.83 -11.70
N ILE A 2 0.77 31.76 -11.66
CA ILE A 2 0.30 30.44 -12.13
C ILE A 2 -0.60 29.92 -11.00
N PRO A 3 -1.86 29.54 -11.24
CA PRO A 3 -2.68 28.93 -10.20
C PRO A 3 -1.96 27.68 -9.67
N PRO A 4 -1.95 27.43 -8.36
CA PRO A 4 -1.38 26.19 -7.84
C PRO A 4 -2.08 25.03 -8.56
N PRO A 5 -1.35 24.01 -9.05
CA PRO A 5 -1.97 22.89 -9.74
C PRO A 5 -3.05 22.32 -8.84
N THR A 6 -4.29 22.37 -9.32
CA THR A 6 -5.44 21.76 -8.66
C THR A 6 -5.11 20.29 -8.49
N ARG A 7 -4.89 19.93 -7.24
CA ARG A 7 -4.50 18.61 -6.73
C ARG A 7 -5.54 17.60 -7.18
N ASP A 8 -5.32 16.89 -8.28
CA ASP A 8 -6.34 15.97 -8.79
C ASP A 8 -6.47 14.76 -7.85
N PRO A 9 -7.60 14.61 -7.13
CA PRO A 9 -7.82 13.43 -6.30
C PRO A 9 -7.91 12.18 -7.17
N VAL A 10 -7.47 11.06 -6.62
CA VAL A 10 -7.51 9.74 -7.26
C VAL A 10 -8.20 8.73 -6.36
N ILE A 11 -8.70 7.65 -6.95
CA ILE A 11 -9.08 6.44 -6.25
C ILE A 11 -7.93 5.46 -6.45
N TYR A 12 -7.27 5.10 -5.35
CA TYR A 12 -6.30 4.01 -5.32
C TYR A 12 -7.01 2.67 -5.32
N VAL A 13 -6.43 1.70 -6.00
CA VAL A 13 -6.95 0.34 -6.14
C VAL A 13 -5.82 -0.62 -5.87
N GLY A 14 -6.07 -1.60 -5.00
CA GLY A 14 -5.01 -2.43 -4.47
C GLY A 14 -5.51 -3.57 -3.61
N TYR A 15 -4.57 -4.20 -2.93
CA TYR A 15 -4.85 -5.24 -1.94
C TYR A 15 -4.46 -4.74 -0.56
N LYS A 16 -5.37 -4.89 0.40
CA LYS A 16 -5.16 -4.59 1.80
C LYS A 16 -4.69 -5.85 2.54
N ILE A 17 -3.78 -5.68 3.47
CA ILE A 17 -3.42 -6.66 4.49
C ILE A 17 -3.51 -5.98 5.86
N PRO A 18 -4.02 -6.65 6.91
CA PRO A 18 -3.99 -6.10 8.26
C PRO A 18 -2.56 -5.75 8.68
N LEU A 19 -2.40 -4.64 9.41
CA LEU A 19 -1.09 -4.15 9.86
C LEU A 19 -0.33 -5.21 10.67
N ALA A 20 -1.02 -5.94 11.54
CA ALA A 20 -0.41 -7.01 12.34
C ALA A 20 0.19 -8.11 11.46
N GLN A 21 -0.57 -8.58 10.46
CA GLN A 21 -0.08 -9.58 9.50
C GLN A 21 1.06 -9.03 8.64
N PHE A 22 0.99 -7.76 8.22
CA PHE A 22 2.09 -7.12 7.51
C PHE A 22 3.36 -7.07 8.36
N LYS A 23 3.25 -6.71 9.64
CA LYS A 23 4.38 -6.70 10.57
C LYS A 23 4.98 -8.10 10.71
N ASP A 24 4.18 -9.11 10.95
CA ASP A 24 4.66 -10.49 11.11
C ASP A 24 5.35 -11.00 9.83
N MET A 25 4.78 -10.68 8.66
CA MET A 25 5.40 -10.95 7.36
C MET A 25 6.77 -10.28 7.21
N MET A 26 6.89 -9.02 7.63
CA MET A 26 8.15 -8.27 7.54
C MET A 26 9.20 -8.76 8.54
N ASP A 27 8.80 -9.19 9.73
CA ASP A 27 9.68 -9.74 10.77
C ASP A 27 10.34 -11.08 10.36
N GLU A 28 9.82 -11.77 9.34
CA GLU A 28 10.47 -12.94 8.73
C GLU A 28 11.69 -12.58 7.86
N ILE A 29 11.81 -11.33 7.40
CA ILE A 29 12.89 -10.90 6.51
C ILE A 29 14.11 -10.49 7.37
N PRO A 30 15.23 -11.22 7.33
CA PRO A 30 16.33 -11.00 8.27
C PRO A 30 16.92 -9.58 8.23
N SER A 31 17.08 -9.01 7.03
CA SER A 31 17.59 -7.65 6.87
C SER A 31 16.62 -6.59 7.40
N TYR A 32 15.31 -6.81 7.27
CA TYR A 32 14.32 -5.88 7.80
C TYR A 32 14.30 -5.95 9.33
N LYS A 33 14.30 -7.18 9.88
CA LYS A 33 14.33 -7.42 11.31
C LYS A 33 15.55 -6.78 11.97
N ALA A 34 16.73 -6.95 11.36
CA ALA A 34 17.96 -6.33 11.83
C ALA A 34 17.85 -4.80 11.88
N LEU A 35 17.36 -4.15 10.82
CA LEU A 35 17.14 -2.70 10.79
C LEU A 35 16.14 -2.26 11.87
N ARG A 36 15.03 -2.98 12.00
CA ARG A 36 13.99 -2.69 13.00
C ARG A 36 14.57 -2.75 14.41
N GLU A 37 15.34 -3.79 14.73
CA GLU A 37 15.95 -3.98 16.05
C GLU A 37 17.10 -2.99 16.32
N SER A 38 17.80 -2.50 15.30
CA SER A 38 18.94 -1.59 15.48
C SER A 38 18.56 -0.11 15.53
N GLU A 39 17.63 0.33 14.68
CA GLU A 39 17.33 1.76 14.47
C GLU A 39 15.92 2.15 14.90
N PHE A 40 15.04 1.16 15.07
CA PHE A 40 13.62 1.37 15.32
C PHE A 40 13.10 0.52 16.48
N ASP A 41 13.97 0.13 17.42
CA ASP A 41 13.53 -0.64 18.58
C ASP A 41 12.55 0.17 19.44
N GLY A 42 11.49 -0.49 19.92
CA GLY A 42 10.44 0.14 20.71
C GLY A 42 9.50 1.10 19.98
N ILE A 43 9.58 1.24 18.65
CA ILE A 43 8.60 2.06 17.92
C ILE A 43 7.19 1.42 17.95
N PRO A 44 6.11 2.21 18.02
CA PRO A 44 4.76 1.69 17.90
C PRO A 44 4.50 1.01 16.54
N ASP A 45 3.70 -0.05 16.53
CA ASP A 45 3.43 -0.86 15.34
C ASP A 45 2.80 -0.05 14.18
N GLU A 46 2.08 1.04 14.47
CA GLU A 46 1.54 1.97 13.45
C GLU A 46 2.61 2.61 12.56
N PHE A 47 3.89 2.56 12.98
CA PHE A 47 5.04 3.02 12.22
C PHE A 47 5.78 1.90 11.46
N VAL A 48 5.33 0.64 11.52
CA VAL A 48 5.87 -0.45 10.69
C VAL A 48 5.94 -0.08 9.20
N PRO A 49 4.95 0.62 8.60
CA PRO A 49 5.07 1.08 7.22
C PRO A 49 6.17 2.14 6.99
N SER A 50 6.57 2.91 8.03
CA SER A 50 7.76 3.78 7.97
C SER A 50 9.01 2.93 7.84
N VAL A 51 9.17 1.91 8.69
CA VAL A 51 10.36 1.05 8.72
C VAL A 51 10.50 0.30 7.40
N TYR A 52 9.37 -0.14 6.81
CA TYR A 52 9.37 -0.71 5.47
C TYR A 52 9.95 0.26 4.43
N ALA A 53 9.59 1.54 4.50
CA ALA A 53 10.09 2.54 3.55
C ALA A 53 11.61 2.73 3.69
N GLU A 54 12.13 2.76 4.93
CA GLU A 54 13.58 2.83 5.18
C GLU A 54 14.31 1.56 4.73
N TRP A 55 13.82 0.39 5.12
CA TRP A 55 14.39 -0.88 4.64
C TRP A 55 14.41 -0.96 3.10
N ARG A 56 13.34 -0.52 2.43
CA ARG A 56 13.27 -0.47 0.96
C ARG A 56 14.34 0.46 0.36
N ARG A 57 14.73 1.54 1.05
CA ARG A 57 15.81 2.45 0.63
C ARG A 57 17.20 1.86 0.81
N GLU A 58 17.36 0.81 1.60
CA GLU A 58 18.63 0.09 1.75
C GLU A 58 18.80 -1.01 0.70
N LEU A 59 17.70 -1.48 0.12
CA LEU A 59 17.75 -2.48 -0.95
C LEU A 59 18.60 -1.99 -2.14
N SER A 60 19.29 -2.94 -2.77
CA SER A 60 19.98 -2.70 -4.05
C SER A 60 19.02 -2.11 -5.09
N PRO A 61 19.49 -1.30 -6.06
CA PRO A 61 18.61 -0.66 -7.04
C PRO A 61 17.67 -1.65 -7.75
N THR A 62 18.18 -2.82 -8.11
CA THR A 62 17.41 -3.90 -8.76
C THR A 62 16.30 -4.45 -7.85
N LEU A 63 16.59 -4.68 -6.57
CA LEU A 63 15.60 -5.17 -5.61
C LEU A 63 14.59 -4.08 -5.24
N ARG A 64 15.05 -2.84 -5.03
CA ARG A 64 14.21 -1.68 -4.73
C ARG A 64 13.18 -1.41 -5.82
N ALA A 65 13.56 -1.57 -7.09
CA ALA A 65 12.65 -1.42 -8.22
C ALA A 65 11.55 -2.49 -8.26
N ARG A 66 11.79 -3.66 -7.64
CA ARG A 66 10.84 -4.77 -7.54
C ARG A 66 10.04 -4.77 -6.24
N ALA A 67 10.54 -4.08 -5.22
CA ALA A 67 9.89 -3.97 -3.92
C ALA A 67 8.56 -3.21 -4.04
N PRO A 68 7.44 -3.76 -3.56
CA PRO A 68 6.13 -3.13 -3.63
C PRO A 68 6.10 -1.70 -3.11
N GLU A 69 5.33 -0.85 -3.77
CA GLU A 69 4.89 0.39 -3.14
C GLU A 69 3.70 0.09 -2.23
N ILE A 70 3.82 0.53 -0.97
CA ILE A 70 2.76 0.40 0.02
C ILE A 70 2.15 1.76 0.35
N LEU A 71 0.93 1.70 0.86
CA LEU A 71 0.17 2.82 1.36
C LEU A 71 -0.33 2.47 2.76
N ARG A 72 -0.19 3.41 3.68
CA ARG A 72 -0.90 3.33 4.96
C ARG A 72 -2.37 3.51 4.71
N TYR A 73 -3.17 2.61 5.24
CA TYR A 73 -4.61 2.70 5.20
C TYR A 73 -5.15 2.94 6.61
N TRP A 74 -6.01 3.95 6.71
CA TRP A 74 -6.75 4.28 7.91
C TRP A 74 -8.19 3.85 7.68
N ALA A 75 -8.73 3.00 8.55
CA ALA A 75 -10.11 2.50 8.45
C ALA A 75 -11.14 3.65 8.48
N ASP A 76 -10.81 4.74 9.18
CA ASP A 76 -11.65 5.92 9.29
C ASP A 76 -11.13 7.08 8.43
N ASP A 77 -12.07 7.78 7.78
CA ASP A 77 -11.86 9.03 7.01
C ASP A 77 -11.16 10.15 7.81
N SER A 78 -10.98 9.95 9.12
CA SER A 78 -10.39 10.91 10.04
C SER A 78 -8.89 11.14 9.81
N ARG A 79 -8.17 10.25 9.11
CA ARG A 79 -6.69 10.29 8.96
C ARG A 79 -5.94 10.47 10.30
N SER A 80 -6.63 10.27 11.42
CA SER A 80 -6.15 10.51 12.78
C SER A 80 -6.25 9.28 13.67
N GLY A 81 -6.88 8.21 13.17
CA GLY A 81 -6.85 6.89 13.81
C GLY A 81 -5.56 6.12 13.50
N PRO A 82 -5.25 5.07 14.28
CA PRO A 82 -4.11 4.21 14.02
C PRO A 82 -4.24 3.52 12.65
N CYS A 83 -3.11 3.29 12.00
CA CYS A 83 -3.05 2.51 10.75
C CYS A 83 -3.58 1.10 11.04
N SER A 84 -4.59 0.66 10.29
CA SER A 84 -5.24 -0.65 10.50
C SER A 84 -4.81 -1.64 9.44
N ASP A 85 -4.64 -1.16 8.21
CA ASP A 85 -4.21 -1.97 7.08
C ASP A 85 -3.06 -1.30 6.32
N VAL A 86 -2.33 -2.12 5.56
CA VAL A 86 -1.38 -1.69 4.54
C VAL A 86 -1.97 -2.04 3.18
N MET A 87 -2.03 -1.07 2.26
CA MET A 87 -2.45 -1.32 0.89
C MET A 87 -1.24 -1.42 -0.05
N PHE A 88 -1.15 -2.54 -0.77
CA PHE A 88 -0.29 -2.68 -1.94
C PHE A 88 -1.01 -2.07 -3.15
N LEU A 89 -0.38 -1.08 -3.78
CA LEU A 89 -1.00 -0.35 -4.89
C LEU A 89 -0.89 -1.13 -6.21
N MET A 90 -2.02 -1.44 -6.85
CA MET A 90 -2.02 -1.97 -8.23
C MET A 90 -2.16 -0.85 -9.25
N ARG A 91 -3.11 0.06 -9.03
CA ARG A 91 -3.49 1.10 -10.00
C ARG A 91 -4.26 2.24 -9.34
N TYR A 92 -4.46 3.31 -10.09
CA TYR A 92 -5.30 4.43 -9.68
C TYR A 92 -6.21 4.89 -10.82
N THR A 93 -7.32 5.53 -10.47
CA THR A 93 -8.22 6.19 -11.42
C THR A 93 -8.55 7.60 -10.93
N LYS A 94 -8.89 8.52 -11.82
CA LYS A 94 -9.28 9.89 -11.43
C LYS A 94 -10.55 9.85 -10.59
N TYR A 95 -10.53 10.55 -9.46
CA TYR A 95 -11.71 10.79 -8.63
C TYR A 95 -12.52 11.94 -9.23
N LYS A 96 -13.81 11.70 -9.44
CA LYS A 96 -14.76 12.64 -10.05
C LYS A 96 -15.79 13.18 -9.07
N GLY A 97 -15.81 12.68 -7.84
CA GLY A 97 -16.75 13.11 -6.80
C GLY A 97 -17.28 11.94 -5.98
N GLU A 98 -18.02 12.26 -4.91
CA GLU A 98 -18.56 11.25 -4.00
C GLU A 98 -19.55 10.31 -4.69
N GLU A 99 -20.30 10.82 -5.66
CA GLU A 99 -21.28 10.03 -6.41
C GLU A 99 -20.60 8.86 -7.15
N GLN A 100 -19.48 9.11 -7.83
CA GLN A 100 -18.68 8.04 -8.44
C GLN A 100 -18.29 7.00 -7.41
N TYR A 101 -17.86 7.43 -6.22
CA TYR A 101 -17.33 6.56 -5.19
C TYR A 101 -18.43 5.75 -4.48
N ARG A 102 -19.57 6.37 -4.17
CA ARG A 102 -20.65 5.77 -3.36
C ARG A 102 -21.64 4.99 -4.21
N ASN A 103 -21.93 5.40 -5.44
CA ASN A 103 -22.90 4.76 -6.33
C ASN A 103 -22.26 3.62 -7.15
N PRO A 104 -22.62 2.33 -6.93
CA PRO A 104 -22.11 1.22 -7.73
C PRO A 104 -22.52 1.27 -9.20
N GLU A 105 -23.59 1.99 -9.54
CA GLU A 105 -24.11 2.13 -10.91
C GLU A 105 -23.48 3.31 -11.67
N HIS A 106 -22.65 4.13 -11.02
CA HIS A 106 -21.98 5.22 -11.71
C HIS A 106 -21.14 4.66 -12.87
N PRO A 107 -21.13 5.30 -14.07
CA PRO A 107 -20.47 4.75 -15.25
C PRO A 107 -18.99 4.42 -15.07
N ASP A 108 -18.30 5.07 -14.15
CA ASP A 108 -16.89 4.80 -13.82
C ASP A 108 -16.66 3.91 -12.59
N ALA A 109 -17.71 3.43 -11.91
CA ALA A 109 -17.58 2.64 -10.69
C ALA A 109 -16.82 1.32 -10.94
N PHE A 110 -17.06 0.70 -12.10
CA PHE A 110 -16.35 -0.52 -12.52
C PHE A 110 -14.83 -0.33 -12.59
N LYS A 111 -14.34 0.91 -12.78
CA LYS A 111 -12.91 1.21 -12.88
C LYS A 111 -12.17 1.00 -11.58
N PHE A 112 -12.82 0.79 -10.44
CA PHE A 112 -12.12 0.51 -9.18
C PHE A 112 -12.82 -0.56 -8.34
N ARG A 113 -14.13 -0.79 -8.55
CA ARG A 113 -14.88 -1.84 -7.83
C ARG A 113 -14.64 -3.25 -8.35
N VAL A 114 -14.23 -3.39 -9.61
CA VAL A 114 -14.00 -4.71 -10.23
C VAL A 114 -12.51 -5.02 -10.23
N GLU A 115 -12.16 -6.13 -9.58
CA GLU A 115 -10.83 -6.73 -9.64
C GLU A 115 -10.53 -7.21 -11.07
N LYS A 116 -9.33 -6.91 -11.56
CA LYS A 116 -8.88 -7.33 -12.91
C LYS A 116 -7.84 -8.42 -12.81
N ASP A 117 -7.70 -9.22 -13.87
CA ASP A 117 -6.60 -10.21 -13.99
C ASP A 117 -5.21 -9.58 -13.81
N SER A 118 -5.04 -8.33 -14.23
CA SER A 118 -3.80 -7.58 -14.01
C SER A 118 -3.53 -7.31 -12.53
N ASP A 119 -4.58 -7.09 -11.74
CA ASP A 119 -4.49 -6.85 -10.30
C ASP A 119 -4.05 -8.14 -9.60
N VAL A 120 -4.66 -9.28 -9.98
CA VAL A 120 -4.30 -10.61 -9.46
C VAL A 120 -2.84 -10.95 -9.77
N LYS A 121 -2.39 -10.71 -11.02
CA LYS A 121 -0.98 -10.89 -11.41
C LYS A 121 -0.04 -9.97 -10.62
N GLY A 122 -0.49 -8.75 -10.31
CA GLY A 122 0.22 -7.79 -9.47
C GLY A 122 0.40 -8.31 -8.04
N ARG A 123 -0.68 -8.77 -7.40
CA ARG A 123 -0.65 -9.41 -6.07
C ARG A 123 0.33 -10.58 -6.05
N ASP A 124 0.25 -11.47 -7.04
CA ASP A 124 1.12 -12.64 -7.11
C ASP A 124 2.60 -12.25 -7.35
N ALA A 125 2.86 -11.15 -8.05
CA ALA A 125 4.21 -10.58 -8.16
C ALA A 125 4.71 -10.04 -6.81
N PHE A 126 3.86 -9.36 -6.03
CA PHE A 126 4.20 -8.89 -4.68
C PHE A 126 4.48 -10.04 -3.73
N MET A 127 3.65 -11.08 -3.73
CA MET A 127 3.89 -12.28 -2.94
C MET A 127 5.20 -12.97 -3.33
N ARG A 128 5.48 -13.10 -4.63
CA ARG A 128 6.75 -13.67 -5.11
C ARG A 128 7.96 -12.86 -4.67
N PHE A 129 7.85 -11.53 -4.62
CA PHE A 129 8.91 -10.68 -4.08
C PHE A 129 9.18 -11.05 -2.62
N PHE A 130 8.18 -11.02 -1.74
CA PHE A 130 8.38 -11.32 -0.32
C PHE A 130 8.86 -12.75 -0.07
N LYS A 131 8.31 -13.74 -0.79
CA LYS A 131 8.81 -15.12 -0.76
C LYS A 131 10.29 -15.23 -1.15
N SER A 132 10.73 -14.44 -2.14
CA SER A 132 12.14 -14.39 -2.51
C SER A 132 13.04 -13.76 -1.43
N GLN A 133 12.46 -13.04 -0.47
CA GLN A 133 13.15 -12.48 0.69
C GLN A 133 13.06 -13.39 1.93
N GLY A 134 12.47 -14.58 1.82
CA GLY A 134 12.38 -15.57 2.91
C GLY A 134 11.02 -15.65 3.62
N VAL A 135 10.04 -14.83 3.23
CA VAL A 135 8.70 -14.86 3.82
C VAL A 135 7.95 -16.15 3.47
N THR A 136 7.38 -16.80 4.48
CA THR A 136 6.62 -18.05 4.34
C THR A 136 5.20 -17.97 4.87
N SER A 137 4.89 -17.04 5.77
CA SER A 137 3.59 -16.97 6.45
C SER A 137 2.43 -16.50 5.57
N VAL A 138 2.71 -15.76 4.50
CA VAL A 138 1.68 -15.06 3.72
C VAL A 138 1.23 -15.83 2.47
N THR A 139 -0.09 -15.85 2.30
CA THR A 139 -0.82 -16.49 1.21
C THR A 139 -1.76 -15.49 0.53
N ALA A 140 -2.36 -15.88 -0.60
CA ALA A 140 -3.21 -14.98 -1.37
C ALA A 140 -4.50 -14.59 -0.62
N VAL A 141 -4.95 -15.41 0.35
CA VAL A 141 -6.18 -15.16 1.13
C VAL A 141 -6.02 -14.09 2.20
N ASP A 142 -4.78 -13.75 2.54
CA ASP A 142 -4.46 -12.69 3.51
C ASP A 142 -4.66 -11.28 2.91
N PHE A 143 -4.87 -11.21 1.59
CA PHE A 143 -5.03 -9.97 0.84
C PHE A 143 -6.49 -9.74 0.46
N THR A 144 -7.05 -8.61 0.89
CA THR A 144 -8.40 -8.19 0.53
C THR A 144 -8.35 -7.14 -0.58
N TYR A 145 -8.99 -7.40 -1.73
CA TYR A 145 -9.11 -6.39 -2.79
C TYR A 145 -9.90 -5.18 -2.28
N GLY A 146 -9.41 -3.98 -2.55
CA GLY A 146 -10.03 -2.75 -2.07
C GLY A 146 -9.59 -1.50 -2.81
N PHE A 147 -10.28 -0.41 -2.51
CA PHE A 147 -10.03 0.89 -3.09
C PHE A 147 -10.34 2.01 -2.11
N TYR A 148 -9.70 3.17 -2.28
CA TYR A 148 -9.93 4.33 -1.42
C TYR A 148 -9.51 5.65 -2.09
N PRO A 149 -10.14 6.79 -1.72
CA PRO A 149 -9.79 8.09 -2.27
C PRO A 149 -8.49 8.63 -1.65
N GLY A 150 -7.65 9.27 -2.46
CA GLY A 150 -6.40 9.85 -2.02
C GLY A 150 -5.89 10.97 -2.93
N LYS A 151 -4.73 11.52 -2.60
CA LYS A 151 -4.00 12.47 -3.47
C LYS A 151 -3.25 11.71 -4.56
N HIS A 152 -3.00 12.32 -5.71
CA HIS A 152 -2.25 11.71 -6.79
C HIS A 152 -0.87 11.19 -6.33
N PRO A 153 -0.39 10.01 -6.78
CA PRO A 153 0.85 9.41 -6.28
C PRO A 153 2.12 10.25 -6.53
N LYS A 154 2.16 11.07 -7.59
CA LYS A 154 3.25 12.04 -7.85
C LYS A 154 3.34 13.16 -6.81
N ASP A 155 2.28 13.36 -6.03
CA ASP A 155 2.22 14.38 -4.98
C ASP A 155 2.43 13.76 -3.59
N ARG A 156 2.85 12.48 -3.53
CA ARG A 156 3.31 11.88 -2.29
C ARG A 156 4.60 12.59 -1.91
N ILE A 157 4.62 13.13 -0.69
CA ILE A 157 5.89 13.45 -0.04
C ILE A 157 6.62 12.10 0.06
N PRO A 158 7.82 11.95 -0.53
CA PRO A 158 8.60 10.75 -0.30
C PRO A 158 8.84 10.63 1.21
N TYR A 159 8.21 9.60 1.79
CA TYR A 159 8.87 8.64 2.68
C TYR A 159 10.36 8.74 2.54
#